data_AF-A0A923PHL7-F1
#
_entry.id   AF-A0A923PHL7-F1
#
_cell.length_a   1.000
_cell.length_b   1.000
_cell.length_c   1.000
_cell.angle_alpha   90.00
_cell.angle_beta   90.00
_cell.angle_gamma   90.00
#
_symmetry.space_group_name_H-M   'P 1'
#
loop_
_entity.id
_entity.type
_entity.pdbx_description
1 polymer ?
#
loop_
_entity_poly.entity_id
_entity_poly.type
_entity_poly.pdbx_seq_one_letter_code
_entity_poly.pdbx_strand_id
1 'polypeptide(L)'
;MKKIILLFLACIFLAAVSAQGLYTVRVGVFRDVKVADFAQLKGLGFVYGTTAADQTVEVFVGQYADQNKATAVAADLTTKGFRNAQAFTLPTATGQPVTVIQIALYAGNRPIDWATLEKAGQLYVESVDGVSKIMTGIYPDATTAANFLPAIRELGYQDAFIKQINNVRLIPITPFETGIKKPLIPISLQEAPSTLPPPENTQRTGGAPQTYGNDPDAVKSPAPPPFGGSGGTTSPAPATAPTTLPATAAAAGLPEIDGKTKRHSAAELQRVLKEKGFYEGAIDGFYGPGTAAAYDRAWAAMPEVRKYRLLSTLAEPARDAVSQWPEVAVLLAVSTDLAAGTGNAERARQLLEQRTAIFSPNGPLSPAMATRVKTWAATIWANLDEWATEDPLHTQVFSAFRVSYHQAQVRLEDRYMDQGMSAIDARDMATAMLQNLIGAQLDRFL
;
A
#
# COMPACT_ATOMS: atom_id res chain seq x y z
N MET A 1 66.88 54.86 6.90
CA MET A 1 65.54 55.43 7.15
C MET A 1 64.61 54.25 7.45
N LYS A 2 64.41 53.86 8.71
CA LYS A 2 63.32 54.27 9.62
C LYS A 2 61.91 53.91 9.10
N LYS A 3 61.26 53.00 9.84
CA LYS A 3 59.82 52.78 10.07
C LYS A 3 59.07 51.86 9.09
N ILE A 4 58.07 51.05 9.45
CA ILE A 4 57.40 50.56 10.67
C ILE A 4 56.41 49.50 10.16
N ILE A 5 56.25 48.39 10.88
CA ILE A 5 55.02 47.62 11.18
C ILE A 5 53.84 47.74 10.17
N LEU A 6 53.41 46.63 9.55
CA LEU A 6 52.02 46.17 9.69
C LEU A 6 51.84 44.68 9.35
N LEU A 7 51.28 44.00 10.34
CA LEU A 7 50.70 42.68 10.36
C LEU A 7 49.53 42.59 9.35
N PHE A 8 49.52 41.58 8.47
CA PHE A 8 48.25 41.08 7.90
C PHE A 8 48.27 39.56 7.98
N LEU A 9 47.87 39.10 9.17
CA LEU A 9 47.34 37.76 9.40
C LEU A 9 46.09 37.62 8.52
N ALA A 10 46.26 37.09 7.30
CA ALA A 10 45.13 36.65 6.49
C ALA A 10 44.57 35.38 7.13
N CYS A 11 43.70 35.55 8.13
CA CYS A 11 42.72 34.55 8.49
C CYS A 11 41.87 34.29 7.25
N ILE A 12 42.26 33.28 6.46
CA ILE A 12 41.37 32.65 5.51
C ILE A 12 40.30 31.97 6.36
N PHE A 13 39.23 32.70 6.66
CA PHE A 13 37.94 32.12 6.94
C PHE A 13 37.59 31.32 5.67
N LEU A 14 37.97 30.04 5.64
CA LEU A 14 37.14 29.06 4.96
C LEU A 14 35.82 29.08 5.71
N ALA A 15 34.92 29.96 5.30
CA ALA A 15 33.51 29.74 5.50
C ALA A 15 33.25 28.39 4.82
N ALA A 16 33.24 27.33 5.62
CA ALA A 16 32.63 26.08 5.21
C ALA A 16 31.25 26.48 4.73
N VAL A 17 31.03 26.37 3.41
CA VAL A 17 29.69 26.32 2.84
C VAL A 17 29.11 25.05 3.43
N SER A 18 28.56 25.18 4.63
CA SER A 18 27.76 24.15 5.24
C SER A 18 26.60 23.97 4.30
N ALA A 19 26.41 22.74 3.81
CA ALA A 19 25.19 22.35 3.16
C ALA A 19 24.05 22.81 4.08
N GLN A 20 23.26 23.79 3.63
CA GLN A 20 22.19 24.36 4.44
C GLN A 20 21.19 23.23 4.72
N GLY A 21 21.29 22.68 5.94
CA GLY A 21 20.38 21.68 6.43
C GLY A 21 18.98 22.27 6.45
N LEU A 22 18.01 21.51 5.95
CA LEU A 22 16.62 21.91 5.96
C LEU A 22 15.92 21.02 6.98
N TYR A 23 15.07 21.59 7.81
CA TYR A 23 14.50 20.91 8.96
C TYR A 23 12.98 20.96 8.89
N THR A 24 12.29 19.89 9.26
CA THR A 24 10.83 19.86 9.43
C THR A 24 10.50 19.55 10.87
N VAL A 25 9.29 19.90 11.31
CA VAL A 25 8.82 19.58 12.64
C VAL A 25 7.64 18.63 12.51
N ARG A 26 7.79 17.41 13.03
CA ARG A 26 6.68 16.49 13.19
C ARG A 26 5.86 16.95 14.38
N VAL A 27 4.55 17.12 14.17
CA VAL A 27 3.58 17.43 15.22
C VAL A 27 3.17 16.15 15.95
N GLY A 28 2.98 15.05 15.20
CA GLY A 28 2.62 13.75 15.74
C GLY A 28 1.97 12.84 14.70
N VAL A 29 1.63 11.63 15.13
CA VAL A 29 0.86 10.67 14.33
C VAL A 29 -0.58 10.70 14.83
N PHE A 30 -1.52 10.96 13.94
CA PHE A 30 -2.93 11.14 14.28
C PHE A 30 -3.81 10.25 13.40
N ARG A 31 -5.02 9.95 13.86
CA ARG A 31 -6.00 9.15 13.11
C ARG A 31 -7.27 9.96 12.92
N ASP A 32 -7.89 9.85 11.75
CA ASP A 32 -9.15 10.53 11.39
C ASP A 32 -9.13 12.08 11.54
N VAL A 33 -7.94 12.69 11.42
CA VAL A 33 -7.76 14.14 11.57
C VAL A 33 -7.90 14.89 10.24
N LYS A 34 -8.34 16.14 10.33
CA LYS A 34 -8.41 17.08 9.21
C LYS A 34 -7.43 18.22 9.44
N VAL A 35 -6.96 18.86 8.36
CA VAL A 35 -6.12 20.06 8.47
C VAL A 35 -6.78 21.19 9.30
N ALA A 36 -8.12 21.22 9.35
CA ALA A 36 -8.88 22.15 10.19
C ALA A 36 -8.63 21.98 11.69
N ASP A 37 -8.37 20.74 12.15
CA ASP A 37 -8.06 20.44 13.56
C ASP A 37 -6.70 21.04 13.99
N PHE A 38 -5.89 21.42 13.02
CA PHE A 38 -4.58 22.05 13.18
C PHE A 38 -4.60 23.55 12.81
N ALA A 39 -5.76 24.21 12.80
CA ALA A 39 -5.87 25.63 12.46
C ALA A 39 -4.95 26.53 13.30
N GLN A 40 -4.73 26.18 14.57
CA GLN A 40 -3.81 26.86 15.49
C GLN A 40 -2.33 26.77 15.09
N LEU A 41 -1.97 25.84 14.21
CA LEU A 41 -0.59 25.60 13.76
C LEU A 41 -0.23 26.35 12.49
N LYS A 42 -1.21 26.91 11.77
CA LYS A 42 -0.99 27.64 10.52
C LYS A 42 -0.08 28.87 10.68
N GLY A 43 -0.04 29.46 11.88
CA GLY A 43 0.86 30.57 12.21
C GLY A 43 2.34 30.16 12.38
N LEU A 44 2.62 28.86 12.55
CA LEU A 44 3.97 28.32 12.71
C LEU A 44 4.57 27.89 11.37
N GLY A 45 3.74 27.47 10.42
CA GLY A 45 4.16 27.08 9.08
C GLY A 45 3.04 26.36 8.32
N PHE A 46 3.37 25.90 7.12
CA PHE A 46 2.46 25.08 6.32
C PHE A 46 2.27 23.71 6.98
N VAL A 47 1.04 23.37 7.34
CA VAL A 47 0.71 22.07 7.93
C VAL A 47 0.42 21.09 6.80
N TYR A 48 1.11 19.95 6.81
CA TYR A 48 0.92 18.89 5.83
C TYR A 48 0.95 17.53 6.51
N GLY A 49 0.30 16.55 5.90
CA GLY A 49 0.13 15.22 6.43
C GLY A 49 0.60 14.18 5.42
N THR A 50 1.53 13.32 5.83
CA THR A 50 1.83 12.12 5.04
C THR A 50 0.95 10.99 5.55
N THR A 51 0.08 10.49 4.68
CA THR A 51 -0.80 9.36 5.04
C THR A 51 0.02 8.07 4.99
N ALA A 52 0.09 7.37 6.12
CA ALA A 52 0.68 6.04 6.18
C ALA A 52 -0.35 4.97 5.76
N ALA A 53 0.14 3.76 5.46
CA ALA A 53 -0.67 2.65 4.97
C ALA A 53 -1.82 2.25 5.94
N ASP A 54 -1.71 2.59 7.22
CA ASP A 54 -2.65 2.28 8.30
C ASP A 54 -3.71 3.36 8.57
N GLN A 55 -3.92 4.30 7.64
CA GLN A 55 -4.82 5.47 7.78
C GLN A 55 -4.42 6.45 8.91
N THR A 56 -3.22 6.31 9.47
CA THR A 56 -2.65 7.37 10.29
C THR A 56 -2.08 8.46 9.39
N VAL A 57 -2.26 9.69 9.79
CA VAL A 57 -1.64 10.86 9.17
C VAL A 57 -0.52 11.30 10.09
N GLU A 58 0.71 11.15 9.62
CA GLU A 58 1.84 11.78 10.27
C GLU A 58 1.84 13.25 9.87
N VAL A 59 1.52 14.12 10.83
CA VAL A 59 1.34 15.54 10.60
C VAL A 59 2.64 16.27 10.89
N PHE A 60 3.05 17.11 9.94
CA PHE A 60 4.22 17.95 9.98
C PHE A 60 3.84 19.42 9.84
N VAL A 61 4.71 20.31 10.32
CA VAL A 61 4.52 21.76 10.18
C VAL A 61 5.79 22.46 9.67
N GLY A 62 5.67 22.98 8.46
CA GLY A 62 6.65 23.81 7.78
C GLY A 62 7.97 23.11 7.51
N GLN A 63 8.83 23.82 6.80
CA GLN A 63 10.24 23.51 6.72
C GLN A 63 11.02 24.78 7.09
N TYR A 64 12.18 24.62 7.73
CA TYR A 64 12.98 25.71 8.28
C TYR A 64 14.42 25.56 7.79
N ALA A 65 15.06 26.66 7.42
CA ALA A 65 16.47 26.67 7.09
C ALA A 65 17.39 26.62 8.33
N ASP A 66 16.83 26.91 9.52
CA ASP A 66 17.56 26.96 10.79
C ASP A 66 17.06 25.88 11.76
N GLN A 67 17.99 25.06 12.26
CA GLN A 67 17.73 24.01 13.24
C GLN A 67 17.17 24.53 14.56
N ASN A 68 17.70 25.67 15.04
CA ASN A 68 17.26 26.29 16.29
C ASN A 68 15.81 26.74 16.16
N LYS A 69 15.44 27.28 14.99
CA LYS A 69 14.07 27.68 14.69
C LYS A 69 13.13 26.47 14.67
N ALA A 70 13.51 25.38 14.01
CA ALA A 70 12.72 24.14 14.02
C ALA A 70 12.56 23.55 15.44
N THR A 71 13.63 23.57 16.23
CA THR A 71 13.62 23.07 17.62
C THR A 71 12.74 23.94 18.51
N ALA A 72 12.79 25.26 18.35
CA ALA A 72 11.92 26.20 19.07
C ALA A 72 10.43 25.99 18.71
N VAL A 73 10.12 25.73 17.44
CA VAL A 73 8.76 25.38 17.00
C VAL A 73 8.31 24.05 17.61
N ALA A 74 9.17 23.02 17.66
CA ALA A 74 8.85 21.75 18.32
C ALA A 74 8.57 21.91 19.83
N ALA A 75 9.34 22.78 20.50
CA ALA A 75 9.10 23.12 21.90
C ALA A 75 7.77 23.85 22.10
N ASP A 76 7.43 24.83 21.24
CA ASP A 76 6.14 25.53 21.26
C ASP A 76 4.95 24.61 20.98
N LEU A 77 5.12 23.59 20.12
CA LEU A 77 4.10 22.55 19.92
C LEU A 77 3.90 21.70 21.18
N THR A 78 4.99 21.38 21.89
CA THR A 78 4.92 20.60 23.13
C THR A 78 4.17 21.36 24.23
N THR A 79 4.38 22.67 24.37
CA THR A 79 3.63 23.52 25.32
C THR A 79 2.16 23.65 24.94
N LYS A 80 1.83 23.58 23.64
CA LYS A 80 0.45 23.56 23.09
C LYS A 80 -0.24 22.20 23.19
N GLY A 81 0.38 21.19 23.82
CA GLY A 81 -0.21 19.88 24.09
C GLY A 81 0.19 18.76 23.14
N PHE A 82 1.01 19.05 22.11
CA PHE A 82 1.54 18.06 21.18
C PHE A 82 2.80 17.40 21.76
N ARG A 83 2.62 16.49 22.73
CA ARG A 83 3.73 15.89 23.50
C ARG A 83 4.73 15.05 22.69
N ASN A 84 4.39 14.71 21.45
CA ASN A 84 5.24 13.95 20.52
C ASN A 84 5.91 14.83 19.45
N ALA A 85 5.83 16.16 19.59
CA ALA A 85 6.37 17.08 18.61
C ALA A 85 7.91 17.10 18.63
N GLN A 86 8.54 16.89 17.47
CA GLN A 86 10.00 16.79 17.35
C GLN A 86 10.48 17.37 16.01
N ALA A 87 11.65 18.01 16.04
CA ALA A 87 12.32 18.51 14.84
C ALA A 87 13.19 17.41 14.20
N PHE A 88 13.13 17.30 12.88
CA PHE A 88 13.86 16.35 12.06
C PHE A 88 14.63 17.05 10.95
N THR A 89 15.81 16.55 10.61
CA THR A 89 16.57 17.02 9.45
C THR A 89 16.05 16.34 8.18
N LEU A 90 15.74 17.11 7.14
CA LEU A 90 15.43 16.58 5.82
C LEU A 90 16.74 16.11 5.16
N PRO A 91 16.82 14.84 4.71
CA PRO A 91 18.00 14.30 4.06
C PRO A 91 18.08 14.78 2.61
N THR A 92 18.36 16.07 2.39
CA THR A 92 18.47 16.65 1.04
C THR A 92 19.58 15.98 0.21
N ALA A 93 20.56 15.34 0.86
CA ALA A 93 21.62 14.56 0.20
C ALA A 93 21.11 13.26 -0.47
N THR A 94 20.00 12.68 -0.03
CA THR A 94 19.42 11.47 -0.65
C THR A 94 18.41 11.80 -1.75
N GLY A 95 18.07 13.07 -1.93
CA GLY A 95 17.11 13.52 -2.92
C GLY A 95 17.74 13.78 -4.29
N GLN A 96 16.91 13.67 -5.33
CA GLN A 96 17.31 13.92 -6.71
C GLN A 96 16.78 15.28 -7.18
N PRO A 97 17.52 16.01 -8.02
CA PRO A 97 17.03 17.25 -8.60
C PRO A 97 16.00 16.92 -9.69
N VAL A 98 14.76 17.36 -9.48
CA VAL A 98 13.65 17.22 -10.43
C VAL A 98 13.25 18.57 -10.99
N THR A 99 12.72 18.58 -12.21
CA THR A 99 12.21 19.78 -12.85
C THR A 99 10.72 19.90 -12.59
N VAL A 100 10.26 21.06 -12.14
CA VAL A 100 8.86 21.34 -11.84
C VAL A 100 8.44 22.69 -12.43
N ILE A 101 7.15 22.92 -12.59
CA ILE A 101 6.61 24.23 -12.99
C ILE A 101 6.02 24.90 -11.75
N GLN A 102 6.62 26.01 -11.31
CA GLN A 102 6.04 26.81 -10.24
C GLN A 102 4.90 27.65 -10.80
N ILE A 103 3.73 27.59 -10.16
CA ILE A 103 2.50 28.27 -10.61
C ILE A 103 2.02 29.34 -9.64
N ALA A 104 2.45 29.30 -8.37
CA ALA A 104 2.09 30.32 -7.40
C ALA A 104 3.12 30.43 -6.26
N LEU A 105 3.10 31.58 -5.58
CA LEU A 105 3.89 31.85 -4.37
C LEU A 105 3.00 32.55 -3.35
N TYR A 106 2.93 31.97 -2.15
CA TYR A 106 2.19 32.47 -1.00
C TYR A 106 3.16 32.73 0.14
N ALA A 107 3.00 33.86 0.82
CA ALA A 107 3.79 34.21 2.00
C ALA A 107 2.86 34.45 3.19
N GLY A 108 3.28 33.94 4.36
CA GLY A 108 2.53 34.06 5.60
C GLY A 108 1.30 33.16 5.65
N ASN A 109 0.30 33.56 6.45
CA ASN A 109 -0.89 32.75 6.72
C ASN A 109 -2.06 33.07 5.75
N ARG A 110 -1.76 33.43 4.50
CA ARG A 110 -2.80 33.71 3.50
C ARG A 110 -3.49 32.41 3.11
N PRO A 111 -4.84 32.37 3.02
CA PRO A 111 -5.53 31.19 2.55
C PRO A 111 -5.15 30.91 1.09
N ILE A 112 -4.87 29.65 0.79
CA ILE A 112 -4.54 29.17 -0.56
C ILE A 112 -5.83 28.65 -1.19
N ASP A 113 -6.17 29.15 -2.38
CA ASP A 113 -7.30 28.65 -3.16
C ASP A 113 -6.88 27.39 -3.93
N TRP A 114 -7.04 26.24 -3.27
CA TRP A 114 -6.71 24.93 -3.85
C TRP A 114 -7.59 24.57 -5.05
N ALA A 115 -8.86 24.98 -5.06
CA ALA A 115 -9.80 24.62 -6.12
C ALA A 115 -9.41 25.25 -7.47
N THR A 116 -8.87 26.46 -7.43
CA THR A 116 -8.30 27.08 -8.62
C THR A 116 -7.04 26.34 -9.04
N LEU A 117 -6.10 26.10 -8.11
CA LEU A 117 -4.77 25.52 -8.39
C LEU A 117 -4.82 24.07 -8.90
N GLU A 118 -5.76 23.24 -8.43
CA GLU A 118 -5.90 21.82 -8.84
C GLU A 118 -6.15 21.65 -10.35
N LYS A 119 -6.62 22.70 -11.04
CA LYS A 119 -6.76 22.70 -12.50
C LYS A 119 -5.42 22.46 -13.22
N ALA A 120 -4.30 22.76 -12.56
CA ALA A 120 -2.96 22.53 -13.08
C ALA A 120 -2.49 21.06 -12.99
N GLY A 121 -3.29 20.17 -12.38
CA GLY A 121 -2.94 18.76 -12.16
C GLY A 121 -2.45 18.48 -10.73
N GLN A 122 -1.59 17.47 -10.58
CA GLN A 122 -1.03 17.10 -9.27
C GLN A 122 -0.13 18.22 -8.74
N LEU A 123 -0.47 18.72 -7.56
CA LEU A 123 0.23 19.83 -6.93
C LEU A 123 1.28 19.35 -5.92
N TYR A 124 2.32 20.16 -5.78
CA TYR A 124 3.38 20.01 -4.80
C TYR A 124 3.66 21.36 -4.15
N VAL A 125 4.09 21.34 -2.89
CA VAL A 125 4.43 22.55 -2.13
C VAL A 125 5.83 22.44 -1.56
N GLU A 126 6.59 23.52 -1.71
CA GLU A 126 7.80 23.77 -0.94
C GLU A 126 7.48 24.88 0.05
N SER A 127 7.50 24.58 1.35
CA SER A 127 7.19 25.57 2.39
C SER A 127 8.39 25.84 3.28
N VAL A 128 9.17 26.87 2.98
CA VAL A 128 10.36 27.25 3.77
C VAL A 128 10.13 28.57 4.46
N ASP A 129 10.32 28.60 5.78
CA ASP A 129 10.26 29.82 6.60
C ASP A 129 8.98 30.64 6.43
N GLY A 130 7.85 29.97 6.23
CA GLY A 130 6.53 30.60 6.06
C GLY A 130 6.24 31.10 4.64
N VAL A 131 7.09 30.76 3.67
CA VAL A 131 6.84 30.97 2.24
C VAL A 131 6.50 29.64 1.60
N SER A 132 5.29 29.52 1.07
CA SER A 132 4.79 28.35 0.35
C SER A 132 4.82 28.61 -1.15
N LYS A 133 5.68 27.88 -1.86
CA LYS A 133 5.70 27.86 -3.32
C LYS A 133 4.86 26.69 -3.78
N ILE A 134 3.95 26.92 -4.72
CA ILE A 134 3.11 25.88 -5.30
C ILE A 134 3.65 25.53 -6.67
N MET A 135 3.82 24.24 -6.91
CA MET A 135 4.33 23.68 -8.15
C MET A 135 3.40 22.60 -8.69
N THR A 136 3.49 22.37 -9.99
CA THR A 136 2.83 21.26 -10.70
C THR A 136 3.82 20.53 -11.59
N GLY A 137 3.54 19.24 -11.79
CA GLY A 137 4.32 18.36 -12.65
C GLY A 137 5.70 18.03 -12.10
N ILE A 138 6.13 16.79 -12.32
CA ILE A 138 7.52 16.36 -12.10
C ILE A 138 8.03 15.90 -13.45
N TYR A 139 9.00 16.64 -13.99
CA TYR A 139 9.57 16.41 -15.31
C TYR A 139 11.04 15.99 -15.18
N PRO A 140 11.52 15.12 -16.08
CA PRO A 140 12.92 14.71 -16.10
C PRO A 140 13.86 15.88 -16.40
N ASP A 141 13.44 16.84 -17.24
CA ASP A 141 14.28 17.94 -17.71
C ASP A 141 13.47 19.21 -18.07
N ALA A 142 14.19 20.31 -18.27
CA ALA A 142 13.61 21.62 -18.59
C ALA A 142 12.93 21.68 -19.97
N THR A 143 13.39 20.90 -20.95
CA THR A 143 12.80 20.84 -22.29
C THR A 143 11.42 20.19 -22.24
N THR A 144 11.32 19.07 -21.50
CA THR A 144 10.06 18.38 -21.26
C THR A 144 9.08 19.32 -20.53
N ALA A 145 9.52 20.01 -19.48
CA ALA A 145 8.68 20.98 -18.77
C ALA A 145 8.25 22.17 -19.65
N ALA A 146 9.13 22.64 -20.55
CA ALA A 146 8.82 23.74 -21.47
C ALA A 146 7.70 23.42 -22.45
N ASN A 147 7.52 22.14 -22.83
CA ASN A 147 6.42 21.72 -23.68
C ASN A 147 5.05 21.87 -23.00
N PHE A 148 5.00 21.71 -21.67
CA PHE A 148 3.75 21.84 -20.89
C PHE A 148 3.49 23.26 -20.37
N LEU A 149 4.53 24.11 -20.32
CA LEU A 149 4.43 25.47 -19.82
C LEU A 149 3.36 26.34 -20.52
N PRO A 150 3.20 26.31 -21.87
CA PRO A 150 2.15 27.05 -22.55
C PRO A 150 0.74 26.64 -22.11
N ALA A 151 0.46 25.34 -22.02
CA ALA A 151 -0.83 24.81 -21.59
C ALA A 151 -1.15 25.24 -20.14
N ILE A 152 -0.15 25.22 -19.25
CA ILE A 152 -0.30 25.73 -17.88
C ILE A 152 -0.61 27.24 -17.87
N ARG A 153 0.02 28.04 -18.72
CA ARG A 153 -0.29 29.48 -18.82
C ARG A 153 -1.70 29.73 -19.35
N GLU A 154 -2.16 28.94 -20.33
CA GLU A 154 -3.53 29.01 -20.86
C GLU A 154 -4.60 28.69 -19.82
N LEU A 155 -4.29 27.84 -18.83
CA LEU A 155 -5.16 27.54 -17.69
C LEU A 155 -5.30 28.70 -16.68
N GLY A 156 -4.59 29.81 -16.89
CA GLY A 156 -4.65 31.02 -16.07
C GLY A 156 -3.40 31.29 -15.22
N TYR A 157 -2.36 30.44 -15.30
CA TYR A 157 -1.12 30.61 -14.55
C TYR A 157 -0.05 31.33 -15.37
N GLN A 158 -0.32 32.58 -15.77
CA GLN A 158 0.53 33.33 -16.69
C GLN A 158 1.97 33.52 -16.18
N ASP A 159 2.13 33.67 -14.86
CA ASP A 159 3.43 33.80 -14.20
C ASP A 159 4.13 32.46 -13.96
N ALA A 160 3.63 31.36 -14.53
CA ALA A 160 4.26 30.06 -14.39
C ALA A 160 5.66 30.06 -15.02
N PHE A 161 6.60 29.42 -14.32
CA PHE A 161 7.97 29.26 -14.79
C PHE A 161 8.57 27.93 -14.32
N ILE A 162 9.54 27.44 -15.09
CA ILE A 162 10.23 26.19 -14.84
C ILE A 162 11.30 26.40 -13.77
N LYS A 163 11.40 25.45 -12.84
CA LYS A 163 12.39 25.48 -11.77
C LYS A 163 12.89 24.07 -11.47
N GLN A 164 14.17 23.96 -11.15
CA GLN A 164 14.75 22.73 -10.64
C GLN A 164 14.76 22.76 -9.10
N ILE A 165 14.34 21.65 -8.49
CA ILE A 165 14.25 21.50 -7.04
C ILE A 165 14.56 20.07 -6.63
N ASN A 166 15.15 19.88 -5.46
CA ASN A 166 15.34 18.56 -4.90
C ASN A 166 13.98 17.97 -4.46
N ASN A 167 13.66 16.76 -4.90
CA ASN A 167 12.38 16.11 -4.65
C ASN A 167 12.05 15.92 -3.16
N VAL A 168 13.03 15.79 -2.27
CA VAL A 168 12.83 15.68 -0.81
C VAL A 168 12.19 16.95 -0.23
N ARG A 169 12.29 18.08 -0.94
CA ARG A 169 11.69 19.37 -0.54
C ARG A 169 10.25 19.51 -1.00
N LEU A 170 9.78 18.66 -1.91
CA LEU A 170 8.44 18.69 -2.47
C LEU A 170 7.49 17.91 -1.57
N ILE A 171 6.52 18.62 -1.02
CA ILE A 171 5.41 18.04 -0.27
C ILE A 171 4.27 17.80 -1.26
N PRO A 172 3.84 16.55 -1.52
CA PRO A 172 2.69 16.30 -2.38
C PRO A 172 1.43 16.84 -1.71
N ILE A 173 0.59 17.55 -2.46
CA ILE A 173 -0.71 17.98 -1.99
C ILE A 173 -1.70 16.84 -2.14
N THR A 174 -2.34 16.48 -1.03
CA THR A 174 -3.33 15.41 -0.93
C THR A 174 -4.69 15.99 -0.49
N PRO A 175 -5.76 15.19 -0.46
CA PRO A 175 -7.05 15.62 0.09
C PRO A 175 -6.99 16.08 1.56
N PHE A 176 -5.93 15.73 2.29
CA PHE A 176 -5.72 16.21 3.67
C PHE A 176 -5.48 17.73 3.71
N GLU A 177 -4.62 18.27 2.85
CA GLU A 177 -4.27 19.69 2.81
C GLU A 177 -5.35 20.55 2.16
N THR A 178 -6.01 20.02 1.12
CA THR A 178 -7.02 20.78 0.36
C THR A 178 -8.36 20.83 1.09
N GLY A 179 -8.68 19.83 1.92
CA GLY A 179 -9.99 19.68 2.56
C GLY A 179 -11.13 19.41 1.56
N ILE A 180 -10.81 19.28 0.28
CA ILE A 180 -11.76 19.00 -0.80
C ILE A 180 -11.87 17.49 -0.91
N LYS A 181 -13.03 16.94 -0.50
CA LYS A 181 -13.40 15.57 -0.88
C LYS A 181 -13.69 15.59 -2.37
N LYS A 182 -12.81 15.02 -3.19
CA LYS A 182 -13.12 14.78 -4.60
C LYS A 182 -14.45 14.00 -4.64
N PRO A 183 -15.52 14.50 -5.29
CA PRO A 183 -16.70 13.68 -5.51
C PRO A 183 -16.27 12.44 -6.29
N LEU A 184 -16.84 11.28 -5.96
CA LEU A 184 -16.79 10.11 -6.83
C LEU A 184 -17.48 10.52 -8.14
N ILE A 185 -16.72 10.90 -9.15
CA ILE A 185 -17.26 11.11 -10.49
C ILE A 185 -17.22 9.76 -11.20
N PRO A 186 -18.37 9.19 -11.62
CA PRO A 186 -18.36 8.18 -12.66
C PRO A 186 -18.08 8.89 -13.99
N ILE A 187 -16.90 8.70 -14.58
CA ILE A 187 -16.65 9.16 -15.96
C ILE A 187 -16.73 7.95 -16.88
N SER A 188 -17.85 7.85 -17.57
CA SER A 188 -17.94 7.18 -18.86
C SER A 188 -17.49 8.15 -19.97
N LEU A 189 -16.53 7.70 -20.78
CA LEU A 189 -16.25 8.03 -22.19
C LEU A 189 -16.31 9.50 -22.66
N GLN A 190 -15.16 10.04 -23.07
CA GLN A 190 -15.05 10.72 -24.37
C GLN A 190 -13.65 10.43 -24.95
N GLU A 191 -13.60 9.56 -25.95
CA GLU A 191 -12.51 9.52 -26.93
C GLU A 191 -12.43 10.86 -27.65
N ALA A 192 -11.23 11.43 -27.72
CA ALA A 192 -10.86 12.48 -28.65
C ALA A 192 -9.57 12.05 -29.38
N PRO A 193 -9.40 12.46 -30.65
CA PRO A 193 -8.82 11.64 -31.69
C PRO A 193 -7.29 11.68 -31.73
N SER A 194 -6.67 10.50 -31.77
CA SER A 194 -5.25 10.34 -32.10
C SER A 194 -5.04 10.56 -33.60
N THR A 195 -4.57 11.75 -33.99
CA THR A 195 -3.97 11.98 -35.32
C THR A 195 -2.49 12.26 -35.17
N LEU A 196 -1.63 11.28 -35.51
CA LEU A 196 -0.41 11.37 -36.33
C LEU A 196 0.41 10.04 -36.21
N PRO A 197 1.21 9.68 -37.24
CA PRO A 197 1.29 8.32 -37.77
C PRO A 197 2.46 7.46 -37.22
N PRO A 198 2.37 6.12 -37.29
CA PRO A 198 3.51 5.23 -37.11
C PRO A 198 4.33 5.09 -38.41
N PRO A 199 5.68 4.94 -38.35
CA PRO A 199 6.46 4.58 -39.53
C PRO A 199 6.20 3.11 -39.91
N GLU A 200 6.07 2.91 -41.21
CA GLU A 200 5.91 1.64 -41.91
C GLU A 200 6.97 0.60 -41.51
N ASN A 201 6.53 -0.64 -41.29
CA ASN A 201 7.19 -1.75 -41.97
C ASN A 201 6.21 -2.90 -42.30
N THR A 202 5.77 -2.88 -43.56
CA THR A 202 5.43 -3.99 -44.46
C THR A 202 4.87 -5.33 -43.92
N GLN A 203 3.56 -5.49 -44.15
CA GLN A 203 2.88 -6.59 -44.86
C GLN A 203 3.18 -8.08 -44.51
N ARG A 204 2.14 -8.77 -44.03
CA ARG A 204 1.47 -9.82 -44.84
C ARG A 204 0.03 -10.13 -44.35
N THR A 205 -0.94 -9.78 -45.21
CA THR A 205 -2.16 -10.51 -45.65
C THR A 205 -2.78 -11.54 -44.70
N GLY A 206 -4.09 -11.57 -44.42
CA GLY A 206 -5.26 -10.91 -44.99
C GLY A 206 -6.48 -11.32 -44.14
N GLY A 207 -7.46 -10.43 -43.98
CA GLY A 207 -8.76 -10.64 -44.61
C GLY A 207 -9.87 -10.96 -43.58
N ALA A 208 -10.44 -9.91 -43.00
CA ALA A 208 -11.86 -9.89 -42.59
C ALA A 208 -12.65 -9.21 -43.74
N PRO A 209 -13.98 -9.01 -43.72
CA PRO A 209 -15.01 -9.31 -42.70
C PRO A 209 -16.33 -9.85 -43.34
N GLN A 210 -17.42 -10.16 -42.63
CA GLN A 210 -18.51 -9.23 -42.29
C GLN A 210 -19.72 -9.97 -41.67
N THR A 211 -20.49 -9.17 -40.94
CA THR A 211 -21.69 -9.39 -40.12
C THR A 211 -23.03 -9.37 -40.88
N TYR A 212 -24.00 -10.11 -40.33
CA TYR A 212 -25.47 -9.91 -40.19
C TYR A 212 -26.36 -9.41 -41.35
N GLY A 213 -27.42 -10.19 -41.59
CA GLY A 213 -28.70 -9.79 -42.19
C GLY A 213 -29.80 -10.84 -41.93
N ASN A 214 -30.92 -10.40 -41.34
CA ASN A 214 -32.18 -11.10 -40.96
C ASN A 214 -32.90 -11.77 -42.17
N ASP A 215 -33.88 -12.68 -42.13
CA ASP A 215 -34.99 -13.12 -41.24
C ASP A 215 -35.64 -14.37 -41.96
N PRO A 216 -36.81 -14.98 -41.61
CA PRO A 216 -37.52 -15.20 -40.34
C PRO A 216 -38.02 -16.67 -40.14
N ASP A 217 -38.79 -16.89 -39.06
CA ASP A 217 -39.79 -17.95 -38.81
C ASP A 217 -39.39 -19.34 -38.23
N ALA A 218 -39.58 -19.41 -36.90
CA ALA A 218 -40.46 -20.35 -36.17
C ALA A 218 -40.09 -21.85 -35.95
N VAL A 219 -40.39 -22.24 -34.69
CA VAL A 219 -40.79 -23.57 -34.17
C VAL A 219 -39.75 -24.36 -33.34
N LYS A 220 -40.00 -24.33 -32.03
CA LYS A 220 -39.97 -25.38 -30.98
C LYS A 220 -38.97 -26.57 -31.08
N SER A 221 -38.34 -26.80 -29.93
CA SER A 221 -37.57 -27.99 -29.50
C SER A 221 -38.19 -29.35 -29.89
N PRO A 222 -37.36 -30.41 -29.95
CA PRO A 222 -37.44 -31.40 -28.86
C PRO A 222 -36.09 -32.00 -28.41
N ALA A 223 -36.12 -32.51 -27.17
CA ALA A 223 -35.06 -33.25 -26.49
C ALA A 223 -34.93 -34.73 -26.96
N PRO A 224 -33.83 -35.45 -26.63
CA PRO A 224 -33.67 -36.88 -26.90
C PRO A 224 -34.33 -37.82 -25.84
N PRO A 225 -34.45 -39.13 -26.14
CA PRO A 225 -35.54 -40.02 -25.68
C PRO A 225 -35.25 -40.84 -24.39
N PRO A 226 -36.27 -41.57 -23.85
CA PRO A 226 -36.30 -42.08 -22.48
C PRO A 226 -36.01 -43.58 -22.34
N PHE A 227 -35.64 -44.02 -21.13
CA PHE A 227 -35.63 -45.43 -20.70
C PHE A 227 -36.83 -45.69 -19.76
N GLY A 228 -37.74 -46.59 -20.16
CA GLY A 228 -38.78 -47.18 -19.29
C GLY A 228 -38.17 -48.20 -18.33
N GLY A 229 -38.62 -48.35 -17.09
CA GLY A 229 -39.87 -48.95 -16.57
C GLY A 229 -39.41 -50.01 -15.54
N SER A 230 -40.04 -50.37 -14.43
CA SER A 230 -41.42 -50.38 -13.97
C SER A 230 -41.42 -50.84 -12.48
N GLY A 231 -42.48 -50.55 -11.70
CA GLY A 231 -42.95 -51.39 -10.58
C GLY A 231 -42.82 -50.82 -9.15
N GLY A 232 -43.93 -50.84 -8.39
CA GLY A 232 -44.14 -50.26 -7.04
C GLY A 232 -43.34 -50.90 -5.89
N THR A 233 -43.42 -50.49 -4.61
CA THR A 233 -44.54 -49.99 -3.79
C THR A 233 -44.00 -49.45 -2.44
N THR A 234 -44.79 -48.60 -1.76
CA THR A 234 -44.83 -48.24 -0.31
C THR A 234 -43.77 -47.33 0.36
N SER A 235 -44.30 -46.24 0.96
CA SER A 235 -43.78 -45.21 1.90
C SER A 235 -42.79 -45.66 3.01
N PRO A 236 -42.07 -44.77 3.75
CA PRO A 236 -42.13 -43.29 3.78
C PRO A 236 -40.76 -42.55 3.66
N ALA A 237 -40.82 -41.21 3.56
CA ALA A 237 -39.70 -40.26 3.70
C ALA A 237 -38.83 -40.53 4.95
N PRO A 238 -37.53 -40.14 5.04
CA PRO A 238 -37.00 -38.81 4.66
C PRO A 238 -35.55 -38.76 4.14
N ALA A 239 -35.04 -37.53 4.01
CA ALA A 239 -33.64 -37.08 3.96
C ALA A 239 -33.06 -36.71 2.58
N THR A 240 -33.16 -35.40 2.31
CA THR A 240 -32.17 -34.58 1.61
C THR A 240 -30.74 -35.14 1.70
N ALA A 241 -30.15 -35.45 0.55
CA ALA A 241 -28.70 -35.57 0.44
C ALA A 241 -28.06 -34.19 0.73
N PRO A 242 -27.12 -34.07 1.67
CA PRO A 242 -26.57 -32.78 2.06
C PRO A 242 -25.59 -32.26 1.00
N THR A 243 -25.79 -31.04 0.53
CA THR A 243 -24.81 -30.24 -0.24
C THR A 243 -23.78 -29.61 0.70
N THR A 244 -23.23 -30.38 1.64
CA THR A 244 -22.17 -29.90 2.52
C THR A 244 -20.84 -30.42 2.00
N LEU A 245 -20.09 -29.53 1.33
CA LEU A 245 -18.63 -29.63 1.29
C LEU A 245 -18.14 -29.88 2.74
N PRO A 246 -17.16 -30.77 2.94
CA PRO A 246 -16.72 -31.11 4.30
C PRO A 246 -16.32 -29.83 5.03
N ALA A 247 -16.98 -29.60 6.16
CA ALA A 247 -16.59 -28.60 7.13
C ALA A 247 -15.14 -28.86 7.54
N THR A 248 -14.40 -27.76 7.73
CA THR A 248 -13.03 -27.69 8.20
C THR A 248 -12.71 -28.82 9.16
N ALA A 249 -11.88 -29.78 8.76
CA ALA A 249 -11.28 -30.71 9.70
C ALA A 249 -10.58 -29.85 10.76
N ALA A 250 -11.04 -29.93 12.02
CA ALA A 250 -10.43 -29.22 13.12
C ALA A 250 -8.98 -29.70 13.24
N ALA A 251 -8.05 -28.91 12.72
CA ALA A 251 -6.62 -29.20 12.84
C ALA A 251 -6.27 -29.14 14.33
N ALA A 252 -5.86 -30.26 14.92
CA ALA A 252 -5.35 -30.29 16.28
C ALA A 252 -4.16 -29.33 16.39
N GLY A 253 -4.21 -28.38 17.34
CA GLY A 253 -3.14 -27.40 17.55
C GLY A 253 -3.29 -26.09 16.75
N LEU A 254 -4.51 -25.72 16.33
CA LEU A 254 -4.81 -24.40 15.78
C LEU A 254 -5.02 -23.38 16.93
N PRO A 255 -4.18 -22.33 17.06
CA PRO A 255 -4.34 -21.31 18.10
C PRO A 255 -5.66 -20.57 17.98
N GLU A 256 -6.31 -20.26 19.09
CA GLU A 256 -7.48 -19.37 19.10
C GLU A 256 -7.05 -17.93 18.81
N ILE A 257 -7.92 -17.17 18.14
CA ILE A 257 -7.64 -15.77 17.84
C ILE A 257 -8.32 -14.89 18.88
N ASP A 258 -7.56 -14.11 19.63
CA ASP A 258 -8.13 -13.15 20.58
C ASP A 258 -8.68 -11.93 19.84
N GLY A 259 -9.99 -11.72 19.93
CA GLY A 259 -10.65 -10.57 19.34
C GLY A 259 -10.44 -9.23 20.05
N LYS A 260 -9.82 -9.22 21.24
CA LYS A 260 -9.65 -8.02 22.08
C LYS A 260 -8.37 -7.26 21.77
N THR A 261 -7.36 -7.92 21.20
CA THR A 261 -6.10 -7.27 20.87
C THR A 261 -6.18 -6.62 19.49
N LYS A 262 -5.75 -5.36 19.41
CA LYS A 262 -5.69 -4.62 18.15
C LYS A 262 -4.42 -4.98 17.38
N ARG A 263 -4.56 -5.41 16.13
CA ARG A 263 -3.45 -5.85 15.27
C ARG A 263 -3.52 -5.20 13.89
N HIS A 264 -2.35 -4.92 13.31
CA HIS A 264 -2.26 -4.44 11.92
C HIS A 264 -2.73 -5.52 10.94
N SER A 265 -2.34 -6.78 11.17
CA SER A 265 -2.75 -7.95 10.39
C SER A 265 -4.29 -8.08 10.29
N ALA A 266 -5.00 -7.87 11.41
CA ALA A 266 -6.46 -7.88 11.44
C ALA A 266 -7.07 -6.71 10.64
N ALA A 267 -6.48 -5.51 10.69
CA ALA A 267 -6.93 -4.37 9.89
C ALA A 267 -6.77 -4.61 8.39
N GLU A 268 -5.65 -5.22 7.97
CA GLU A 268 -5.44 -5.57 6.56
C GLU A 268 -6.38 -6.67 6.09
N LEU A 269 -6.65 -7.67 6.94
CA LEU A 269 -7.68 -8.68 6.65
C LEU A 269 -9.06 -8.03 6.49
N GLN A 270 -9.46 -7.14 7.40
CA GLN A 270 -10.72 -6.40 7.29
C GLN A 270 -10.79 -5.59 5.99
N ARG A 271 -9.68 -4.97 5.55
CA ARG A 271 -9.61 -4.21 4.30
C ARG A 271 -9.89 -5.09 3.09
N VAL A 272 -9.21 -6.22 2.94
CA VAL A 272 -9.44 -7.13 1.79
C VAL A 272 -10.85 -7.75 1.85
N LEU A 273 -11.35 -8.11 3.03
CA LEU A 273 -12.71 -8.61 3.17
C LEU A 273 -13.75 -7.55 2.80
N LYS A 274 -13.50 -6.28 3.11
CA LYS A 274 -14.39 -5.17 2.77
C LYS A 274 -14.37 -4.86 1.28
N GLU A 275 -13.18 -4.81 0.68
CA GLU A 275 -12.99 -4.66 -0.77
C GLU A 275 -13.74 -5.74 -1.56
N LYS A 276 -13.75 -6.97 -1.05
CA LYS A 276 -14.45 -8.11 -1.66
C LYS A 276 -15.93 -8.23 -1.27
N GLY A 277 -16.47 -7.29 -0.49
CA GLY A 277 -17.88 -7.25 -0.12
C GLY A 277 -18.30 -8.24 0.98
N PHE A 278 -17.35 -8.85 1.70
CA PHE A 278 -17.62 -9.77 2.81
C PHE A 278 -17.69 -9.09 4.18
N TYR A 279 -17.18 -7.86 4.30
CA TYR A 279 -17.12 -7.11 5.56
C TYR A 279 -17.66 -5.69 5.41
N GLU A 280 -18.66 -5.33 6.22
CA GLU A 280 -19.30 -4.00 6.17
C GLU A 280 -18.84 -3.09 7.32
N GLY A 281 -18.19 -3.66 8.34
CA GLY A 281 -17.74 -2.95 9.54
C GLY A 281 -16.63 -1.94 9.31
N ALA A 282 -16.25 -1.24 10.38
CA ALA A 282 -15.12 -0.32 10.37
C ALA A 282 -13.79 -1.10 10.35
N ILE A 283 -12.77 -0.54 9.69
CA ILE A 283 -11.42 -1.11 9.73
C ILE A 283 -10.75 -0.63 11.03
N ASP A 284 -10.98 -1.36 12.11
CA ASP A 284 -10.56 -1.00 13.47
C ASP A 284 -9.35 -1.79 13.97
N GLY A 285 -9.00 -2.89 13.30
CA GLY A 285 -7.89 -3.78 13.63
C GLY A 285 -8.20 -4.78 14.76
N PHE A 286 -9.46 -4.93 15.17
CA PHE A 286 -9.87 -5.96 16.12
C PHE A 286 -10.42 -7.19 15.39
N TYR A 287 -9.96 -8.39 15.77
CA TYR A 287 -10.53 -9.64 15.25
C TYR A 287 -11.83 -10.01 15.99
N GLY A 288 -12.80 -9.10 15.99
CA GLY A 288 -14.09 -9.33 16.66
C GLY A 288 -14.99 -10.34 15.92
N PRO A 289 -16.17 -10.66 16.47
CA PRO A 289 -17.12 -11.59 15.86
C PRO A 289 -17.50 -11.23 14.41
N GLY A 290 -17.61 -9.94 14.10
CA GLY A 290 -17.91 -9.46 12.75
C GLY A 290 -16.78 -9.75 11.74
N THR A 291 -15.52 -9.67 12.16
CA THR A 291 -14.37 -9.99 11.31
C THR A 291 -14.25 -11.49 11.12
N ALA A 292 -14.43 -12.28 12.18
CA ALA A 292 -14.46 -13.74 12.10
C ALA A 292 -15.55 -14.24 11.13
N ALA A 293 -16.79 -13.75 11.29
CA ALA A 293 -17.89 -14.11 10.41
C ALA A 293 -17.66 -13.68 8.95
N ALA A 294 -17.06 -12.52 8.72
CA ALA A 294 -16.69 -12.07 7.37
C ALA A 294 -15.61 -12.95 6.75
N TYR A 295 -14.58 -13.32 7.52
CA TYR A 295 -13.55 -14.25 7.10
C TYR A 295 -14.16 -15.61 6.74
N ASP A 296 -15.01 -16.19 7.57
CA ASP A 296 -15.64 -17.48 7.30
C ASP A 296 -16.50 -17.46 6.03
N ARG A 297 -17.24 -16.36 5.80
CA ARG A 297 -17.99 -16.18 4.54
C ARG A 297 -17.07 -16.07 3.34
N ALA A 298 -16.00 -15.28 3.43
CA ALA A 298 -15.02 -15.17 2.35
C ALA A 298 -14.34 -16.52 2.08
N TRP A 299 -13.92 -17.21 3.14
CA TRP A 299 -13.32 -18.54 3.09
C TRP A 299 -14.21 -19.55 2.37
N ALA A 300 -15.53 -19.48 2.60
CA ALA A 300 -16.50 -20.38 1.99
C ALA A 300 -16.89 -19.99 0.55
N ALA A 301 -17.06 -18.70 0.26
CA ALA A 301 -17.72 -18.23 -0.96
C ALA A 301 -16.81 -17.54 -1.98
N MET A 302 -15.66 -16.98 -1.56
CA MET A 302 -14.75 -16.26 -2.44
C MET A 302 -14.13 -17.23 -3.48
N PRO A 303 -14.41 -17.07 -4.79
CA PRO A 303 -13.96 -18.03 -5.81
C PRO A 303 -12.45 -18.26 -5.81
N GLU A 304 -11.68 -17.18 -5.63
CA GLU A 304 -10.23 -17.21 -5.62
C GLU A 304 -9.71 -18.04 -4.43
N VAL A 305 -10.27 -17.88 -3.23
CA VAL A 305 -9.90 -18.68 -2.05
C VAL A 305 -10.32 -20.14 -2.21
N ARG A 306 -11.53 -20.40 -2.73
CA ARG A 306 -12.04 -21.76 -2.97
C ARG A 306 -11.15 -22.55 -3.93
N LYS A 307 -10.64 -21.92 -4.99
CA LYS A 307 -9.67 -22.51 -5.92
C LYS A 307 -8.48 -23.08 -5.14
N TYR A 308 -7.83 -22.26 -4.34
CA TYR A 308 -6.62 -22.67 -3.62
C TYR A 308 -6.88 -23.62 -2.46
N ARG A 309 -8.07 -23.57 -1.82
CA ARG A 309 -8.51 -24.60 -0.87
C ARG A 309 -8.57 -25.98 -1.51
N LEU A 310 -9.09 -26.07 -2.73
CA LEU A 310 -9.11 -27.33 -3.47
C LEU A 310 -7.68 -27.77 -3.83
N LEU A 311 -6.86 -26.85 -4.38
CA LEU A 311 -5.47 -27.15 -4.72
C LEU A 311 -4.65 -27.61 -3.50
N SER A 312 -4.86 -27.02 -2.33
CA SER A 312 -4.17 -27.44 -1.11
C SER A 312 -4.53 -28.85 -0.66
N THR A 313 -5.71 -29.37 -1.00
CA THR A 313 -6.08 -30.78 -0.71
C THR A 313 -5.45 -31.78 -1.67
N LEU A 314 -5.00 -31.33 -2.84
CA LEU A 314 -4.29 -32.15 -3.83
C LEU A 314 -2.77 -32.12 -3.63
N ALA A 315 -2.28 -31.14 -2.86
CA ALA A 315 -0.86 -31.01 -2.55
C ALA A 315 -0.40 -32.12 -1.58
N GLU A 316 0.89 -32.42 -1.62
CA GLU A 316 1.53 -33.35 -0.70
C GLU A 316 1.19 -33.02 0.76
N PRO A 317 0.93 -34.04 1.61
CA PRO A 317 0.47 -33.81 2.97
C PRO A 317 1.47 -32.96 3.75
N ALA A 318 0.93 -31.97 4.47
CA ALA A 318 1.70 -31.04 5.29
C ALA A 318 2.52 -31.81 6.35
N ARG A 319 3.84 -31.57 6.33
CA ARG A 319 4.80 -32.31 7.16
C ARG A 319 5.01 -31.71 8.56
N ASP A 320 4.55 -30.48 8.77
CA ASP A 320 4.73 -29.75 10.03
C ASP A 320 3.42 -29.11 10.50
N ALA A 321 3.37 -28.79 11.80
CA ALA A 321 2.16 -28.35 12.48
C ALA A 321 1.57 -27.05 11.91
N VAL A 322 2.41 -26.08 11.51
CA VAL A 322 1.90 -24.81 10.95
C VAL A 322 1.31 -25.00 9.56
N SER A 323 1.89 -25.88 8.75
CA SER A 323 1.46 -26.09 7.36
C SER A 323 0.14 -26.85 7.28
N GLN A 324 -0.28 -27.47 8.38
CA GLN A 324 -1.58 -28.12 8.52
C GLN A 324 -2.72 -27.13 8.80
N TRP A 325 -2.41 -25.86 9.14
CA TRP A 325 -3.44 -24.85 9.34
C TRP A 325 -4.13 -24.53 8.02
N PRO A 326 -5.48 -24.48 7.95
CA PRO A 326 -6.20 -24.34 6.70
C PRO A 326 -5.75 -23.12 5.87
N GLU A 327 -5.64 -21.95 6.50
CA GLU A 327 -5.19 -20.72 5.84
C GLU A 327 -3.73 -20.77 5.41
N VAL A 328 -2.86 -21.47 6.13
CA VAL A 328 -1.45 -21.64 5.76
C VAL A 328 -1.33 -22.59 4.57
N ALA A 329 -2.08 -23.68 4.55
CA ALA A 329 -2.11 -24.60 3.42
C ALA A 329 -2.56 -23.90 2.13
N VAL A 330 -3.57 -23.03 2.22
CA VAL A 330 -3.98 -22.16 1.10
C VAL A 330 -2.88 -21.17 0.74
N LEU A 331 -2.26 -20.50 1.72
CA LEU A 331 -1.17 -19.56 1.47
C LEU A 331 0.00 -20.23 0.72
N LEU A 332 0.38 -21.45 1.10
CA LEU A 332 1.42 -22.23 0.43
C LEU A 332 1.02 -22.60 -1.01
N ALA A 333 -0.23 -23.00 -1.23
CA ALA A 333 -0.75 -23.29 -2.57
C ALA A 333 -0.74 -22.04 -3.47
N VAL A 334 -1.21 -20.90 -2.96
CA VAL A 334 -1.17 -19.60 -3.67
C VAL A 334 0.27 -19.21 -3.99
N SER A 335 1.18 -19.36 -3.02
CA SER A 335 2.59 -18.98 -3.20
C SER A 335 3.29 -19.87 -4.23
N THR A 336 2.92 -21.14 -4.33
CA THR A 336 3.43 -22.05 -5.36
C THR A 336 2.96 -21.64 -6.77
N ASP A 337 1.72 -21.18 -6.89
CA ASP A 337 1.19 -20.63 -8.15
C ASP A 337 1.90 -19.30 -8.50
N LEU A 338 2.10 -18.42 -7.51
CA LEU A 338 2.86 -17.17 -7.66
C LEU A 338 4.31 -17.42 -8.06
N ALA A 339 4.95 -18.50 -7.61
CA ALA A 339 6.28 -18.87 -8.05
C ALA A 339 6.32 -19.24 -9.54
N ALA A 340 5.22 -19.69 -10.14
CA ALA A 340 5.16 -20.15 -11.53
C ALA A 340 6.29 -21.13 -11.91
N GLY A 341 6.66 -22.01 -10.97
CA GLY A 341 7.74 -22.99 -11.15
C GLY A 341 9.17 -22.44 -10.99
N THR A 342 9.35 -21.14 -10.71
CA THR A 342 10.68 -20.52 -10.49
C THR A 342 11.07 -20.45 -9.01
N GLY A 343 10.42 -21.25 -8.15
CA GLY A 343 10.71 -21.28 -6.72
C GLY A 343 12.12 -21.79 -6.42
N ASN A 344 12.74 -21.27 -5.37
CA ASN A 344 14.08 -21.66 -4.96
C ASN A 344 14.05 -22.94 -4.11
N ALA A 345 14.19 -24.10 -4.75
CA ALA A 345 14.10 -25.40 -4.08
C ALA A 345 15.15 -25.60 -2.97
N GLU A 346 16.35 -25.07 -3.13
CA GLU A 346 17.41 -25.17 -2.12
C GLU A 346 17.08 -24.31 -0.89
N ARG A 347 16.68 -23.05 -1.11
CA ARG A 347 16.21 -22.17 -0.04
C ARG A 347 14.99 -22.76 0.68
N ALA A 348 14.08 -23.40 -0.04
CA ALA A 348 12.91 -24.05 0.54
C ALA A 348 13.29 -25.15 1.55
N ARG A 349 14.33 -25.96 1.26
CA ARG A 349 14.85 -26.97 2.20
C ARG A 349 15.45 -26.31 3.45
N GLN A 350 16.27 -25.28 3.27
CA GLN A 350 16.90 -24.55 4.37
C GLN A 350 15.86 -23.91 5.30
N LEU A 351 14.82 -23.31 4.72
CA LEU A 351 13.71 -22.75 5.49
C LEU A 351 12.94 -23.85 6.24
N LEU A 352 12.70 -25.00 5.63
CA LEU A 352 12.04 -26.12 6.28
C LEU A 352 12.82 -26.62 7.51
N GLU A 353 14.16 -26.69 7.44
CA GLU A 353 15.02 -27.06 8.57
C GLU A 353 14.92 -26.06 9.73
N GLN A 354 14.76 -24.76 9.43
CA GLN A 354 14.63 -23.69 10.42
C GLN A 354 13.22 -23.58 11.01
N ARG A 355 12.22 -24.17 10.36
CA ARG A 355 10.79 -23.94 10.64
C ARG A 355 10.42 -24.26 12.08
N THR A 356 10.88 -25.38 12.62
CA THR A 356 10.56 -25.79 14.00
C THR A 356 11.09 -24.80 15.03
N ALA A 357 12.28 -24.24 14.80
CA ALA A 357 12.90 -23.26 15.69
C ALA A 357 12.16 -21.90 15.65
N ILE A 358 11.65 -21.50 14.49
CA ILE A 358 10.86 -20.26 14.36
C ILE A 358 9.42 -20.47 14.84
N PHE A 359 8.86 -21.67 14.68
CA PHE A 359 7.53 -22.02 15.18
C PHE A 359 7.53 -22.02 16.72
N SER A 360 8.54 -22.61 17.36
CA SER A 360 8.66 -22.63 18.83
C SER A 360 9.96 -21.94 19.30
N PRO A 361 10.02 -20.60 19.23
CA PRO A 361 11.22 -19.83 19.53
C PRO A 361 11.47 -19.73 21.03
N ASN A 362 12.74 -19.62 21.42
CA ASN A 362 13.15 -19.42 22.81
C ASN A 362 13.18 -17.93 23.23
N GLY A 363 12.67 -17.03 22.38
CA GLY A 363 12.68 -15.59 22.60
C GLY A 363 12.33 -14.79 21.33
N PRO A 364 12.24 -13.45 21.44
CA PRO A 364 11.94 -12.59 20.30
C PRO A 364 13.08 -12.57 19.28
N LEU A 365 12.79 -12.09 18.07
CA LEU A 365 13.80 -11.85 17.05
C LEU A 365 14.81 -10.79 17.51
N SER A 366 16.06 -10.92 17.07
CA SER A 366 17.01 -9.82 17.21
C SER A 366 16.53 -8.59 16.44
N PRO A 367 16.85 -7.35 16.86
CA PRO A 367 16.43 -6.13 16.16
C PRO A 367 16.86 -6.09 14.68
N ALA A 368 18.02 -6.65 14.36
CA ALA A 368 18.52 -6.76 12.99
C ALA A 368 17.68 -7.74 12.14
N MET A 369 17.34 -8.91 12.70
CA MET A 369 16.46 -9.88 12.03
C MET A 369 15.05 -9.31 11.85
N ALA A 370 14.49 -8.69 12.89
CA ALA A 370 13.20 -8.02 12.85
C ALA A 370 13.14 -6.96 11.73
N THR A 371 14.19 -6.13 11.61
CA THR A 371 14.29 -5.15 10.52
C THR A 371 14.33 -5.84 9.16
N ARG A 372 15.15 -6.89 9.00
CA ARG A 372 15.29 -7.62 7.74
C ARG A 372 13.99 -8.27 7.28
N VAL A 373 13.24 -8.90 8.18
CA VAL A 373 11.98 -9.56 7.83
C VAL A 373 10.89 -8.53 7.49
N LYS A 374 10.88 -7.37 8.17
CA LYS A 374 9.97 -6.25 7.83
C LYS A 374 10.28 -5.64 6.47
N THR A 375 11.56 -5.41 6.15
CA THR A 375 11.97 -4.93 4.82
C THR A 375 11.59 -5.94 3.74
N TRP A 376 11.87 -7.23 3.95
CA TRP A 376 11.45 -8.28 3.03
C TRP A 376 9.93 -8.27 2.80
N ALA A 377 9.14 -8.20 3.86
CA ALA A 377 7.69 -8.17 3.73
C ALA A 377 7.20 -6.92 2.97
N ALA A 378 7.77 -5.74 3.27
CA ALA A 378 7.43 -4.50 2.58
C ALA A 378 7.73 -4.57 1.07
N THR A 379 8.89 -5.12 0.70
CA THR A 379 9.27 -5.32 -0.72
C THR A 379 8.32 -6.29 -1.42
N ILE A 380 8.04 -7.45 -0.82
CA ILE A 380 7.11 -8.44 -1.38
C ILE A 380 5.73 -7.83 -1.59
N TRP A 381 5.22 -7.09 -0.61
CA TRP A 381 3.91 -6.45 -0.71
C TRP A 381 3.86 -5.41 -1.81
N ALA A 382 4.86 -4.53 -1.92
CA ALA A 382 4.91 -3.52 -2.98
C ALA A 382 4.95 -4.16 -4.37
N ASN A 383 5.80 -5.16 -4.56
CA ASN A 383 5.98 -5.79 -5.87
C ASN A 383 4.80 -6.69 -6.26
N LEU A 384 4.17 -7.36 -5.29
CA LEU A 384 2.94 -8.13 -5.56
C LEU A 384 1.74 -7.22 -5.86
N ASP A 385 1.65 -6.05 -5.22
CA ASP A 385 0.60 -5.08 -5.48
C ASP A 385 0.72 -4.53 -6.91
N GLU A 386 1.93 -4.14 -7.32
CA GLU A 386 2.22 -3.73 -8.71
C GLU A 386 1.88 -4.84 -9.70
N TRP A 387 2.40 -6.06 -9.48
CA TRP A 387 2.12 -7.23 -10.32
C TRP A 387 0.61 -7.53 -10.44
N ALA A 388 -0.15 -7.33 -9.37
CA ALA A 388 -1.58 -7.56 -9.35
C ALA A 388 -2.38 -6.57 -10.22
N THR A 389 -1.80 -5.42 -10.58
CA THR A 389 -2.43 -4.44 -11.47
C THR A 389 -2.30 -4.77 -12.97
N GLU A 390 -1.36 -5.65 -13.33
CA GLU A 390 -1.04 -5.96 -14.72
C GLU A 390 -2.13 -6.77 -15.43
N ASP A 391 -2.80 -7.67 -14.70
CA ASP A 391 -3.82 -8.57 -15.26
C ASP A 391 -4.93 -8.88 -14.24
N PRO A 392 -6.21 -8.92 -14.63
CA PRO A 392 -7.31 -9.29 -13.74
C PRO A 392 -7.14 -10.66 -13.04
N LEU A 393 -6.50 -11.62 -13.69
CA LEU A 393 -6.14 -12.91 -13.09
C LEU A 393 -5.12 -12.73 -11.97
N HIS A 394 -4.11 -11.87 -12.15
CA HIS A 394 -3.14 -11.56 -11.09
C HIS A 394 -3.84 -10.96 -9.88
N THR A 395 -4.78 -10.03 -10.09
CA THR A 395 -5.62 -9.47 -9.02
C THR A 395 -6.35 -10.57 -8.25
N GLN A 396 -6.89 -11.59 -8.93
CA GLN A 396 -7.56 -12.73 -8.30
C GLN A 396 -6.60 -13.57 -7.45
N VAL A 397 -5.44 -13.93 -7.99
CA VAL A 397 -4.41 -14.68 -7.23
C VAL A 397 -3.97 -13.91 -6.00
N PHE A 398 -3.68 -12.62 -6.16
CA PHE A 398 -3.24 -11.74 -5.08
C PHE A 398 -4.33 -11.53 -4.02
N SER A 399 -5.61 -11.54 -4.41
CA SER A 399 -6.72 -11.47 -3.46
C SER A 399 -6.77 -12.70 -2.54
N ALA A 400 -6.58 -13.90 -3.09
CA ALA A 400 -6.48 -15.12 -2.28
C ALA A 400 -5.22 -15.11 -1.39
N PHE A 401 -4.11 -14.59 -1.90
CA PHE A 401 -2.89 -14.37 -1.12
C PHE A 401 -3.15 -13.46 0.08
N ARG A 402 -3.77 -12.29 -0.12
CA ARG A 402 -4.08 -11.33 0.95
C ARG A 402 -4.92 -11.93 2.06
N VAL A 403 -5.99 -12.62 1.73
CA VAL A 403 -6.88 -13.24 2.72
C VAL A 403 -6.15 -14.31 3.52
N SER A 404 -5.44 -15.21 2.85
CA SER A 404 -4.72 -16.31 3.52
C SER A 404 -3.52 -15.83 4.33
N TYR A 405 -2.75 -14.88 3.82
CA TYR A 405 -1.60 -14.28 4.50
C TYR A 405 -2.00 -13.58 5.78
N HIS A 406 -2.96 -12.64 5.72
CA HIS A 406 -3.31 -11.85 6.89
C HIS A 406 -4.04 -12.67 7.94
N GLN A 407 -4.88 -13.64 7.54
CA GLN A 407 -5.45 -14.59 8.48
C GLN A 407 -4.36 -15.40 9.20
N ALA A 408 -3.41 -15.96 8.45
CA ALA A 408 -2.30 -16.73 9.02
C ALA A 408 -1.45 -15.85 9.95
N GLN A 409 -1.23 -14.59 9.59
CA GLN A 409 -0.50 -13.63 10.41
C GLN A 409 -1.18 -13.37 11.75
N VAL A 410 -2.50 -13.09 11.76
CA VAL A 410 -3.26 -12.89 13.01
C VAL A 410 -3.11 -14.10 13.92
N ARG A 411 -3.27 -15.32 13.38
CA ARG A 411 -3.17 -16.54 14.19
C ARG A 411 -1.76 -16.81 14.71
N LEU A 412 -0.73 -16.54 13.89
CA LEU A 412 0.66 -16.64 14.32
C LEU A 412 0.97 -15.64 15.43
N GLU A 413 0.47 -14.40 15.31
CA GLU A 413 0.61 -13.38 16.35
C GLU A 413 0.02 -13.86 17.68
N ASP A 414 -1.20 -14.40 17.68
CA ASP A 414 -1.82 -14.98 18.88
C ASP A 414 -1.01 -16.09 19.49
N ARG A 415 -0.56 -17.04 18.67
CA ARG A 415 0.29 -18.12 19.13
C ARG A 415 1.54 -17.63 19.86
N TYR A 416 2.22 -16.61 19.33
CA TYR A 416 3.43 -16.08 19.96
C TYR A 416 3.10 -15.27 21.22
N MET A 417 1.97 -14.57 21.25
CA MET A 417 1.49 -13.91 22.47
C MET A 417 1.09 -14.91 23.56
N ASP A 418 0.51 -16.05 23.21
CA ASP A 418 0.22 -17.16 24.14
C ASP A 418 1.51 -17.75 24.75
N GLN A 419 2.65 -17.59 24.07
CA GLN A 419 3.98 -17.92 24.58
C GLN A 419 4.62 -16.81 25.43
N GLY A 420 3.89 -15.71 25.68
CA GLY A 420 4.31 -14.60 26.52
C GLY A 420 5.04 -13.47 25.78
N MET A 421 5.03 -13.46 24.44
CA MET A 421 5.63 -12.35 23.68
C MET A 421 4.75 -11.10 23.71
N SER A 422 5.39 -9.92 23.60
CA SER A 422 4.65 -8.68 23.37
C SER A 422 3.99 -8.68 21.99
N ALA A 423 2.92 -7.89 21.80
CA ALA A 423 2.25 -7.78 20.49
C ALA A 423 3.21 -7.35 19.36
N ILE A 424 4.22 -6.52 19.67
CA ILE A 424 5.21 -6.06 18.68
C ILE A 424 6.15 -7.22 18.30
N ASP A 425 6.67 -7.94 19.30
CA ASP A 425 7.58 -9.06 19.07
C ASP A 425 6.87 -10.23 18.37
N ALA A 426 5.62 -10.49 18.76
CA ALA A 426 4.77 -11.50 18.14
C ALA A 426 4.49 -11.19 16.66
N ARG A 427 4.25 -9.91 16.31
CA ARG A 427 4.09 -9.48 14.90
C ARG A 427 5.37 -9.70 14.10
N ASP A 428 6.51 -9.29 14.64
CA ASP A 428 7.79 -9.42 13.95
C ASP A 428 8.15 -10.93 13.78
N MET A 429 7.85 -11.77 14.79
CA MET A 429 8.00 -13.22 14.70
C MET A 429 7.02 -13.87 13.70
N ALA A 430 5.75 -13.45 13.68
CA ALA A 430 4.76 -13.91 12.70
C ALA A 430 5.21 -13.58 11.27
N THR A 431 5.77 -12.39 11.05
CA THR A 431 6.33 -12.00 9.75
C THR A 431 7.53 -12.88 9.36
N ALA A 432 8.41 -13.19 10.30
CA ALA A 432 9.52 -14.13 10.05
C ALA A 432 9.02 -15.55 9.75
N MET A 433 7.97 -16.01 10.42
CA MET A 433 7.37 -17.31 10.15
C MET A 433 6.70 -17.36 8.78
N LEU A 434 6.01 -16.29 8.36
CA LEU A 434 5.48 -16.16 7.01
C LEU A 434 6.62 -16.14 5.99
N GLN A 435 7.71 -15.40 6.23
CA GLN A 435 8.90 -15.46 5.38
C GLN A 435 9.47 -16.88 5.27
N ASN A 436 9.51 -17.63 6.38
CA ASN A 436 9.94 -19.03 6.38
C ASN A 436 9.03 -19.93 5.53
N LEU A 437 7.71 -19.68 5.56
CA LEU A 437 6.72 -20.47 4.85
C LEU A 437 6.77 -20.25 3.34
N ILE A 438 6.83 -18.99 2.90
CA ILE A 438 6.60 -18.62 1.49
C ILE A 438 7.78 -17.91 0.82
N GLY A 439 8.82 -17.55 1.57
CA GLY A 439 9.94 -16.75 1.05
C GLY A 439 10.63 -17.37 -0.16
N ALA A 440 10.88 -18.68 -0.15
CA ALA A 440 11.52 -19.36 -1.27
C ALA A 440 10.69 -19.34 -2.57
N GLN A 441 9.36 -19.27 -2.46
CA GLN A 441 8.47 -19.20 -3.61
C GLN A 441 8.35 -17.77 -4.16
N LEU A 442 8.56 -16.78 -3.30
CA LEU A 442 8.42 -15.37 -3.65
C LEU A 442 9.74 -14.67 -3.98
N ASP A 443 10.85 -15.42 -4.11
CA ASP A 443 12.17 -14.84 -4.43
C ASP A 443 12.17 -14.02 -5.72
N ARG A 444 11.31 -14.35 -6.69
CA ARG A 444 11.18 -13.58 -7.94
C ARG A 444 10.59 -12.17 -7.76
N PHE A 445 10.02 -11.89 -6.58
CA PHE A 445 9.45 -10.59 -6.22
C PHE A 445 10.34 -9.82 -5.24
N LEU A 446 11.60 -10.25 -5.05
CA LEU A 446 12.64 -9.54 -4.31
C LEU A 446 13.64 -8.90 -5.27
#